data_AF-A0A380DXZ0-F1
#
_entry.id   AF-A0A380DXZ0-F1
#
_cell.length_a   1.000
_cell.length_b   1.000
_cell.length_c   1.000
_cell.angle_alpha   90.00
_cell.angle_beta   90.00
_cell.angle_gamma   90.00
#
_symmetry.space_group_name_H-M   'P 1'
#
loop_
_entity.id
_entity.type
_entity.pdbx_description
1 polymer ?
#
loop_
_entity_poly.entity_id
_entity_poly.type
_entity_poly.pdbx_seq_one_letter_code
_entity_poly.pdbx_strand_id
1 'polypeptide(L)'
;MSQLTSSSLVGGFGKNIQKLSLQFIECNLAHFVASDAHSCDQRPFLMQELFHNHKLKKYSNDIEALLRNASSVINDNFVYLDRPTKPGKVKSFLKWF
;
A
#
# COMPACT_ATOMS: atom_id res chain seq x y z
N MET A 1 -7.11 -0.68 -12.33
CA MET A 1 -6.30 0.21 -11.47
C MET A 1 -6.88 0.23 -10.08
N SER A 2 -6.03 0.35 -9.07
CA SER A 2 -6.39 0.32 -7.64
C SER A 2 -5.39 1.16 -6.85
N GLN A 3 -5.81 1.61 -5.69
CA GLN A 3 -5.04 2.50 -4.83
C GLN A 3 -5.05 2.00 -3.38
N LEU A 4 -3.89 2.02 -2.73
CA LEU A 4 -3.74 1.72 -1.30
C LEU A 4 -3.63 3.00 -0.48
N THR A 5 -4.29 3.06 0.68
CA THR A 5 -4.20 4.24 1.54
C THR A 5 -2.93 4.20 2.39
N SER A 6 -2.28 5.35 2.61
CA SER A 6 -1.08 5.41 3.45
C SER A 6 -1.36 4.92 4.88
N SER A 7 -2.53 5.25 5.42
CA SER A 7 -3.03 4.74 6.70
C SER A 7 -3.07 3.21 6.76
N SER A 8 -3.50 2.54 5.69
CA SER A 8 -3.49 1.06 5.63
C SER A 8 -2.07 0.50 5.65
N LEU A 9 -1.14 1.11 4.90
CA LEU A 9 0.26 0.67 4.81
C LEU A 9 1.04 0.88 6.11
N VAL A 10 0.88 2.03 6.77
CA VAL A 10 1.59 2.31 8.04
C VAL A 10 1.00 1.54 9.23
N GLY A 11 -0.23 1.02 9.07
CA GLY A 11 -0.91 0.19 10.07
C GLY A 11 -1.94 0.91 10.94
N GLY A 12 -2.42 2.07 10.52
CA GLY A 12 -3.44 2.86 11.23
C GLY A 12 -4.77 2.12 11.42
N PHE A 13 -5.13 1.20 10.51
CA PHE A 13 -6.32 0.35 10.62
C PHE A 13 -6.02 -1.05 11.21
N GLY A 14 -4.85 -1.22 11.82
CA GLY A 14 -4.44 -2.46 12.47
C GLY A 14 -3.65 -3.44 11.60
N LYS A 15 -3.07 -4.45 12.26
CA LYS A 15 -2.08 -5.38 11.66
C LYS A 15 -2.63 -6.20 10.49
N ASN A 16 -3.91 -6.57 10.53
CA ASN A 16 -4.53 -7.38 9.47
C ASN A 16 -4.67 -6.59 8.16
N ILE A 17 -5.09 -5.32 8.24
CA ILE A 17 -5.20 -4.43 7.08
C ILE A 17 -3.82 -4.08 6.54
N GLN A 18 -2.84 -3.85 7.42
CA GLN A 18 -1.45 -3.67 7.00
C GLN A 18 -0.94 -4.87 6.21
N LYS A 19 -1.10 -6.08 6.73
CA LYS A 19 -0.68 -7.31 6.06
C LYS A 19 -1.36 -7.50 4.70
N LEU A 20 -2.67 -7.25 4.62
CA LEU A 20 -3.42 -7.33 3.36
C LEU A 20 -2.92 -6.30 2.34
N SER A 21 -2.64 -5.08 2.78
CA SER A 21 -2.13 -4.01 1.91
C SER A 21 -0.75 -4.34 1.35
N LEU A 22 0.13 -4.92 2.18
CA LEU A 22 1.44 -5.39 1.72
C LEU A 22 1.30 -6.55 0.73
N GLN A 23 0.35 -7.46 0.94
CA GLN A 23 0.06 -8.53 -0.02
C GLN A 23 -0.40 -7.99 -1.38
N PHE A 24 -1.12 -6.85 -1.40
CA PHE A 24 -1.50 -6.19 -2.66
C PHE A 24 -0.28 -5.66 -3.41
N ILE A 25 0.73 -5.16 -2.70
CA ILE A 25 2.01 -4.77 -3.31
C ILE A 25 2.72 -6.02 -3.86
N GLU A 26 2.90 -7.05 -3.02
CA GLU A 26 3.61 -8.29 -3.40
C GLU A 26 2.97 -9.03 -4.58
N CYS A 27 1.66 -8.86 -4.79
CA CYS A 27 0.93 -9.50 -5.87
C CYS A 27 0.72 -8.62 -7.11
N ASN A 28 1.37 -7.45 -7.20
CA ASN A 28 1.17 -6.46 -8.26
C ASN A 28 -0.31 -6.07 -8.44
N LEU A 29 -1.04 -5.99 -7.33
CA LEU A 29 -2.47 -5.66 -7.30
C LEU A 29 -2.74 -4.21 -6.92
N ALA A 30 -1.74 -3.49 -6.41
CA ALA A 30 -1.78 -2.06 -6.14
C ALA A 30 -1.09 -1.28 -7.26
N HIS A 31 -1.64 -0.11 -7.62
CA HIS A 31 -1.11 0.71 -8.71
C HIS A 31 -0.76 2.13 -8.25
N PHE A 32 -1.34 2.58 -7.14
CA PHE A 32 -1.12 3.90 -6.55
C PHE A 32 -1.10 3.83 -5.02
N VAL A 33 -0.49 4.84 -4.40
CA VAL A 33 -0.66 5.14 -2.98
C VAL A 33 -1.18 6.57 -2.83
N ALA A 34 -2.18 6.77 -1.97
CA ALA A 34 -2.73 8.09 -1.64
C ALA A 34 -3.05 8.16 -0.14
N SER A 35 -3.20 9.35 0.42
CA SER A 35 -3.45 9.52 1.85
C SER A 35 -4.86 9.08 2.25
N ASP A 36 -5.85 9.40 1.41
CA ASP A 36 -7.27 9.32 1.73
C ASP A 36 -7.60 10.05 3.05
N ALA A 37 -6.91 11.18 3.27
CA ALA A 37 -6.99 12.00 4.46
C ALA A 37 -8.29 12.82 4.49
N HIS A 38 -8.91 12.94 5.66
CA HIS A 38 -10.16 13.69 5.86
C HIS A 38 -10.12 14.61 7.09
N SER A 39 -9.20 14.39 8.03
CA SER A 39 -9.02 15.25 9.21
C SER A 39 -7.68 14.99 9.87
N CYS A 40 -7.18 15.92 10.68
CA CYS A 40 -5.93 15.74 11.42
C CYS A 40 -6.02 14.64 12.50
N ASP A 41 -7.20 14.43 13.07
CA ASP A 41 -7.35 13.56 14.25
C ASP A 41 -7.76 12.13 13.91
N GLN A 42 -8.66 11.94 12.93
CA GLN A 42 -9.25 10.63 12.65
C GLN A 42 -8.68 9.98 11.39
N ARG A 43 -8.39 10.78 10.35
CA ARG A 43 -7.87 10.30 9.06
C ARG A 43 -6.76 11.22 8.57
N PRO A 44 -5.59 11.22 9.25
CA PRO A 44 -4.50 12.16 8.98
C PRO A 44 -3.78 11.89 7.66
N PHE A 45 -3.02 12.89 7.22
CA PHE A 45 -2.14 12.78 6.07
C PHE A 45 -0.81 12.10 6.45
N LEU A 46 -0.68 10.80 6.15
CA LEU A 46 0.47 9.97 6.58
C LEU A 46 1.42 9.57 5.43
N MET A 47 1.61 10.43 4.43
CA MET A 47 2.43 10.07 3.25
C MET A 47 3.92 9.98 3.55
N GLN A 48 4.46 10.87 4.39
CA GLN A 48 5.88 10.83 4.79
C GLN A 48 6.20 9.58 5.62
N GLU A 49 5.20 9.09 6.37
CA GLU A 49 5.38 7.98 7.30
C GLU A 49 5.60 6.65 6.58
N LEU A 50 5.28 6.59 5.29
CA LEU A 50 5.63 5.47 4.42
C LEU A 50 7.15 5.23 4.38
N PHE A 51 7.94 6.31 4.43
CA PHE A 51 9.41 6.25 4.35
C PHE A 51 10.09 6.13 5.70
N HIS A 52 9.43 6.58 6.77
CA HIS A 52 9.94 6.49 8.14
C HIS A 52 9.59 5.17 8.84
N ASN A 53 8.60 4.42 8.33
CA ASN A 53 8.18 3.17 8.95
C ASN A 53 9.11 2.01 8.61
N HIS A 54 9.86 1.52 9.60
CA HIS A 54 10.81 0.40 9.44
C HIS A 54 10.19 -0.87 8.83
N LYS A 55 8.89 -1.13 9.03
CA LYS A 55 8.20 -2.30 8.45
C LYS A 55 8.03 -2.19 6.93
N LEU A 56 8.06 -0.97 6.40
CA LEU A 56 7.89 -0.67 4.98
C LEU A 56 9.22 -0.61 4.23
N LYS A 57 10.36 -0.67 4.93
CA LYS A 57 11.69 -0.59 4.32
C LYS A 57 11.92 -1.60 3.18
N LYS A 58 11.37 -2.81 3.29
CA LYS A 58 11.45 -3.83 2.21
C LYS A 58 10.70 -3.42 0.94
N TYR A 59 9.67 -2.59 1.07
CA TYR A 59 8.74 -2.19 0.00
C TYR A 59 8.99 -0.76 -0.50
N SER A 60 10.11 -0.13 -0.14
CA SER A 60 10.38 1.27 -0.48
C SER A 60 10.32 1.52 -1.98
N ASN A 61 10.97 0.65 -2.77
CA ASN A 61 11.03 0.77 -4.22
C ASN A 61 9.65 0.61 -4.86
N ASP A 62 8.83 -0.32 -4.33
CA ASP A 62 7.46 -0.52 -4.80
C ASP A 62 6.60 0.70 -4.49
N ILE A 63 6.67 1.21 -3.25
CA ILE A 63 5.94 2.42 -2.84
C ILE A 63 6.34 3.62 -3.71
N GLU A 64 7.64 3.80 -3.99
CA GLU A 64 8.11 4.84 -4.92
C GLU A 64 7.56 4.65 -6.34
N ALA A 65 7.49 3.42 -6.85
CA ALA A 65 6.88 3.15 -8.15
C ALA A 65 5.39 3.51 -8.17
N LEU A 66 4.64 3.16 -7.11
CA LEU A 66 3.23 3.52 -6.96
C LEU A 66 3.01 5.03 -6.87
N LEU A 67 3.95 5.78 -6.28
CA LEU A 67 3.93 7.24 -6.24
C LEU A 67 4.27 7.85 -7.60
N ARG A 68 5.26 7.30 -8.32
CA ARG A 68 5.59 7.72 -9.69
C ARG A 68 4.41 7.52 -10.64
N ASN A 69 3.65 6.45 -10.47
CA ASN A 69 2.44 6.21 -11.24
C ASN A 69 1.43 7.37 -11.09
N ALA A 70 1.29 7.95 -9.90
CA ALA A 70 0.42 9.11 -9.69
C ALA A 70 0.89 10.32 -10.52
N SER A 71 2.21 10.56 -10.58
CA SER A 71 2.78 11.57 -11.46
C SER A 71 2.53 11.27 -12.94
N SER A 72 2.60 10.01 -13.35
CA SER A 72 2.27 9.63 -14.74
C SER A 72 0.83 10.00 -15.11
N VAL A 73 -0.14 9.70 -14.22
CA VAL A 73 -1.55 10.06 -14.45
C VAL A 73 -1.74 11.56 -14.58
N ILE A 74 -1.09 12.37 -13.72
CA ILE A 74 -1.20 13.83 -13.77
C ILE A 74 -0.66 14.40 -15.09
N ASN A 75 0.39 13.78 -15.65
CA ASN A 75 1.04 14.23 -16.87
C ASN A 75 0.50 13.55 -18.14
N ASP A 76 -0.63 12.83 -18.06
CA ASP A 76 -1.21 12.06 -19.17
C ASP A 76 -0.22 11.06 -19.81
N ASN A 77 0.69 10.52 -18.98
CA ASN A 77 1.67 9.52 -19.38
C ASN A 77 1.15 8.10 -19.12
N PHE A 78 1.68 7.13 -19.87
CA PHE A 78 1.42 5.72 -19.61
C PHE A 78 1.85 5.30 -18.20
N VAL A 79 1.00 4.49 -17.57
CA VAL A 79 1.28 3.85 -16.29
C VAL A 79 1.69 2.41 -16.56
N TYR A 80 2.95 2.08 -16.26
CA TYR A 80 3.48 0.72 -16.45
C TYR A 80 3.11 -0.16 -15.27
N LEU A 81 2.53 -1.33 -15.58
CA LEU A 81 2.00 -2.27 -14.60
C LEU A 81 2.64 -3.64 -14.77
N ASP A 82 3.09 -4.21 -13.66
CA ASP A 82 3.49 -5.60 -13.63
C ASP A 82 2.28 -6.53 -13.68
N ARG A 83 2.49 -7.75 -14.17
CA ARG A 83 1.40 -8.73 -14.27
C ARG A 83 0.90 -9.07 -12.87
N PRO A 84 -0.43 -8.98 -12.60
CA PRO A 84 -0.98 -9.36 -11.32
C PRO A 84 -0.77 -10.85 -11.07
N THR A 85 -0.44 -11.21 -9.83
CA THR A 85 -0.38 -12.60 -9.37
C THR A 85 -1.50 -12.87 -8.38
N LYS A 86 -1.87 -14.14 -8.23
CA LYS A 86 -2.96 -14.52 -7.33
C LYS A 86 -2.46 -14.47 -5.88
N PRO A 87 -3.14 -13.75 -4.97
CA PRO A 87 -2.84 -13.81 -3.55
C PRO A 87 -2.91 -15.26 -3.05
N GLY A 88 -1.83 -15.73 -2.41
CA GLY A 88 -1.85 -17.01 -1.71
C GLY A 88 -2.86 -17.00 -0.56
N LYS A 89 -3.40 -18.17 -0.20
CA LYS A 89 -4.19 -18.30 1.04
C LYS A 89 -3.31 -17.86 2.20
N VAL A 90 -3.72 -16.82 2.93
CA VAL A 90 -3.17 -16.57 4.26
C VAL A 90 -3.43 -17.84 5.05
N LYS A 91 -2.39 -18.63 5.34
CA LYS A 91 -2.53 -19.78 6.24
C LYS A 91 -3.13 -19.21 7.52
N SER A 92 -4.38 -19.58 7.79
CA SER A 92 -5.04 -19.31 9.06
C SER A 92 -4.03 -19.69 10.13
N PHE A 93 -3.57 -18.69 10.86
CA PHE A 93 -2.74 -18.88 12.05
C PHE A 93 -3.58 -19.78 12.96
N LEU A 94 -3.09 -21.02 13.19
CA LEU A 94 -3.66 -22.06 14.05
C LEU A 94 -4.49 -21.42 15.19
N LYS A 95 -5.80 -21.67 15.27
CA LYS A 95 -6.40 -22.85 15.94
C LYS A 95 -5.69 -23.17 17.27
N TRP A 96 -6.24 -22.60 18.34
CA TRP A 96 -6.41 -23.25 19.64
C TRP A 96 -5.19 -24.04 20.14
N PHE A 97 -4.10 -23.31 20.45
CA PHE A 97 -3.10 -23.64 21.47
C PHE A 97 -2.53 -22.33 22.01
#